data_AF-A0A2S2NDK3-F1
#
_entry.id   AF-A0A2S2NDK3-F1
#
_cell.length_a   1.000
_cell.length_b   1.000
_cell.length_c   1.000
_cell.angle_alpha   90.00
_cell.angle_beta   90.00
_cell.angle_gamma   90.00
#
_symmetry.space_group_name_H-M   'P 1'
#
loop_
_entity.id
_entity.type
_entity.pdbx_description
1 polymer ?
#
loop_
_entity_poly.entity_id
_entity_poly.type
_entity_poly.pdbx_seq_one_letter_code
_entity_poly.pdbx_strand_id
1 'polypeptide(L)'
;FSEAIAHPDGLAVLGVFLQAGTESHDELEKIVSLIPQVALRNQTAEITNSIDPTNLLPEDVTYWTYHGSLTTPPCSECVTWIMFKNPLEVSEKQLNAFRSMRTWTPEECC
;
A
#
# COMPACT_ATOMS: atom_id res chain seq x y z
N PHE A 1 0.22 -3.36 -18.07
CA PHE A 1 0.39 -2.08 -17.35
C PHE A 1 0.73 -0.94 -18.30
N SER A 2 1.88 -0.97 -18.99
CA SER A 2 2.36 0.16 -19.82
C SER A 2 1.46 0.54 -21.01
N GLU A 3 0.70 -0.41 -21.56
CA GLU A 3 -0.32 -0.12 -22.58
C GLU A 3 -1.56 0.53 -21.95
N ALA A 4 -2.03 -0.03 -20.83
CA ALA A 4 -3.23 0.41 -20.14
C ALA A 4 -3.17 1.88 -19.70
N ILE A 5 -2.00 2.39 -19.29
CA ILE A 5 -1.84 3.80 -18.90
C ILE A 5 -2.12 4.80 -20.04
N ALA A 6 -2.15 4.36 -21.30
CA ALA A 6 -2.50 5.20 -22.44
C ALA A 6 -4.02 5.35 -22.63
N HIS A 7 -4.83 4.60 -21.88
CA HIS A 7 -6.29 4.61 -21.96
C HIS A 7 -6.90 5.32 -20.73
N PRO A 8 -7.94 6.17 -20.90
CA PRO A 8 -8.56 6.92 -19.80
C PRO A 8 -9.12 6.06 -18.64
N ASP A 9 -9.45 4.81 -18.91
CA ASP A 9 -10.00 3.81 -17.98
C ASP A 9 -9.09 2.59 -17.82
N GLY A 10 -7.82 2.69 -18.23
CA GLY A 10 -6.95 1.52 -18.31
C GLY A 10 -6.54 0.93 -16.96
N LEU A 11 -6.65 1.70 -15.87
CA LEU A 11 -6.33 1.22 -14.53
C LEU A 11 -7.53 1.36 -13.57
N ALA A 12 -7.69 0.37 -12.71
CA ALA A 12 -8.50 0.47 -11.51
C ALA A 12 -7.58 0.41 -10.28
N VAL A 13 -7.67 1.39 -9.38
CA VAL A 13 -6.86 1.44 -8.16
C VAL A 13 -7.77 1.42 -6.94
N LEU A 14 -7.47 0.50 -6.03
CA LEU A 14 -8.15 0.33 -4.75
C LEU A 14 -7.39 1.12 -3.68
N GLY A 15 -8.06 2.05 -3.00
CA GLY A 15 -7.51 2.82 -1.90
C GLY A 15 -8.19 2.46 -0.59
N VAL A 16 -7.40 2.02 0.38
CA VAL A 16 -7.83 1.68 1.74
C VAL A 16 -7.12 2.60 2.72
N PHE A 17 -7.88 3.25 3.60
CA PHE A 17 -7.29 4.04 4.68
C PHE A 17 -6.83 3.14 5.82
N LEU A 18 -5.70 3.46 6.43
CA LEU A 18 -5.25 2.81 7.67
C LEU A 18 -5.53 3.75 8.84
N GLN A 19 -6.18 3.23 9.87
CA GLN A 19 -6.49 3.96 11.11
C GLN A 19 -5.73 3.31 12.28
N ALA A 20 -5.03 4.13 13.06
CA ALA A 20 -4.39 3.65 14.28
C ALA A 20 -5.45 3.18 15.30
N GLY A 21 -5.28 1.98 15.82
CA GLY A 21 -6.09 1.42 16.88
C GLY A 21 -5.27 0.58 17.85
N THR A 22 -5.95 -0.25 18.64
CA THR A 22 -5.32 -1.02 19.71
C THR A 22 -4.82 -2.36 19.22
N GLU A 23 -5.50 -2.95 18.25
CA GLU A 23 -5.20 -4.29 17.76
C GLU A 23 -4.27 -4.26 16.53
N SER A 24 -3.44 -5.30 16.42
CA SER A 24 -2.64 -5.50 15.21
C SER A 24 -3.48 -6.16 14.13
N HIS A 25 -3.26 -5.76 12.88
CA HIS A 25 -3.89 -6.38 11.73
C HIS A 25 -3.08 -7.58 11.25
N ASP A 26 -3.62 -8.79 11.33
CA ASP A 26 -2.89 -10.04 11.06
C ASP A 26 -2.35 -10.14 9.63
N GLU A 27 -3.16 -9.80 8.63
CA GLU A 27 -2.72 -9.87 7.23
C GLU A 27 -1.61 -8.87 6.93
N LEU A 28 -1.73 -7.63 7.42
CA LEU A 28 -0.72 -6.59 7.29
C LEU A 28 0.57 -6.95 8.05
N GLU A 29 0.49 -7.71 9.15
CA GLU A 29 1.66 -8.15 9.92
C GLU A 29 2.62 -8.98 9.07
N LYS A 30 2.10 -9.77 8.13
CA LYS A 30 2.92 -10.55 7.17
C LYS A 30 3.84 -9.64 6.35
N ILE A 31 3.38 -8.44 5.99
CA ILE A 31 4.18 -7.42 5.29
C ILE A 31 5.08 -6.68 6.28
N VAL A 32 4.53 -6.23 7.41
CA VAL A 32 5.24 -5.44 8.42
C VAL A 32 6.47 -6.17 8.95
N SER A 33 6.38 -7.49 9.15
CA SER A 33 7.50 -8.31 9.61
C SER A 33 8.72 -8.33 8.67
N LEU A 34 8.50 -8.02 7.39
CA LEU A 34 9.54 -7.98 6.36
C LEU A 34 10.20 -6.60 6.24
N ILE A 35 9.58 -5.54 6.75
CA ILE A 35 10.08 -4.15 6.66
C ILE A 35 11.53 -4.01 7.16
N PRO A 36 11.98 -4.65 8.26
CA PRO A 36 13.37 -4.55 8.70
C PRO A 36 14.41 -5.03 7.66
N GLN A 37 14.02 -5.93 6.75
CA GLN A 37 14.89 -6.45 5.68
C GLN A 37 14.96 -5.50 4.48
N VAL A 38 14.02 -4.56 4.38
CA VAL A 38 13.88 -3.57 3.29
C VAL A 38 13.84 -2.14 3.80
N ALA A 39 14.54 -1.87 4.92
CA ALA A 39 14.52 -0.57 5.58
C ALA A 39 15.17 0.53 4.72
N LEU A 40 16.07 0.18 3.80
CA LEU A 40 16.76 1.09 2.89
C LEU A 40 16.30 0.91 1.45
N ARG A 41 16.47 1.95 0.63
CA ARG A 41 16.08 1.95 -0.78
C ARG A 41 16.82 0.84 -1.56
N ASN A 42 16.13 0.23 -2.52
CA ASN A 42 16.60 -0.87 -3.39
C ASN A 42 16.85 -2.21 -2.70
N GLN A 43 16.57 -2.35 -1.40
CA GLN A 43 16.53 -3.66 -0.76
C GLN A 43 15.27 -4.42 -1.15
N THR A 44 15.36 -5.75 -1.11
CA THR A 44 14.24 -6.65 -1.43
C THR A 44 14.16 -7.77 -0.38
N ALA A 45 12.96 -8.28 -0.16
CA ALA A 45 12.70 -9.43 0.70
C ALA A 45 11.66 -10.34 0.04
N GLU A 46 11.80 -11.65 0.23
CA GLU A 46 10.82 -12.61 -0.25
C GLU A 46 9.66 -12.74 0.74
N ILE A 47 8.45 -12.75 0.19
CA ILE A 47 7.24 -12.99 0.97
C ILE A 47 7.06 -14.50 1.08
N THR A 48 7.48 -15.07 2.21
CA THR A 48 7.41 -16.52 2.47
C THR A 48 6.04 -16.98 2.97
N ASN A 49 5.33 -16.09 3.68
CA ASN A 49 3.96 -16.33 4.13
C ASN A 49 2.98 -15.77 3.09
N SER A 50 2.14 -16.63 2.51
CA SER A 50 1.15 -16.19 1.52
C SER A 50 0.25 -15.07 2.08
N ILE A 51 0.12 -14.01 1.28
CA ILE A 51 -0.75 -12.88 1.56
C ILE A 51 -2.05 -13.09 0.77
N ASP A 52 -3.17 -12.94 1.45
CA ASP A 52 -4.49 -12.86 0.87
C ASP A 52 -4.91 -11.38 0.74
N PRO A 53 -4.95 -10.82 -0.49
CA PRO A 53 -5.31 -9.43 -0.69
C PRO A 53 -6.73 -9.09 -0.22
N THR A 54 -7.66 -10.05 -0.12
CA THR A 54 -9.02 -9.75 0.34
C THR A 54 -9.07 -9.42 1.83
N ASN A 55 -8.11 -9.95 2.61
CA ASN A 55 -7.97 -9.63 4.03
C ASN A 55 -7.31 -8.25 4.24
N LEU A 56 -6.88 -7.56 3.18
CA LEU A 56 -6.42 -6.17 3.22
C LEU A 56 -7.52 -5.18 2.79
N LEU A 57 -8.77 -5.64 2.72
CA LEU A 57 -9.95 -4.81 2.48
C LEU A 57 -10.79 -4.73 3.77
N PRO A 58 -11.49 -3.61 4.02
CA PRO A 58 -12.43 -3.53 5.13
C PRO A 58 -13.61 -4.51 4.93
N GLU A 59 -14.18 -5.00 6.03
CA GLU A 59 -15.35 -5.89 6.00
C GLU A 59 -16.55 -5.25 5.29
N ASP A 60 -16.84 -3.98 5.61
CA ASP A 60 -17.78 -3.17 4.86
C ASP A 60 -17.07 -2.47 3.69
N VAL A 61 -17.28 -3.06 2.51
CA VAL A 61 -16.73 -2.64 1.23
C VAL A 61 -17.43 -1.43 0.61
N THR A 62 -18.24 -0.67 1.35
CA THR A 62 -18.82 0.57 0.84
C THR A 62 -17.70 1.54 0.41
N TYR A 63 -17.79 2.08 -0.81
CA TYR A 63 -16.75 2.93 -1.41
C TYR A 63 -17.31 4.21 -2.07
N TRP A 64 -16.41 5.16 -2.34
CA TRP A 64 -16.59 6.21 -3.35
C TRP A 64 -15.77 5.85 -4.59
N THR A 65 -16.24 6.27 -5.77
CA THR A 65 -15.48 6.08 -7.01
C THR A 65 -15.44 7.35 -7.84
N TYR A 66 -14.31 7.58 -8.50
CA TYR A 66 -14.11 8.71 -9.39
C TYR A 66 -13.01 8.41 -10.42
N HIS A 67 -13.08 9.06 -11.57
CA HIS A 67 -11.98 9.07 -12.54
C HIS A 67 -10.89 10.05 -12.08
N GLY A 68 -9.63 9.64 -12.16
CA GLY A 68 -8.49 10.44 -11.76
C GLY A 68 -7.20 9.98 -12.41
N SER A 69 -6.08 10.32 -11.77
CA SER A 69 -4.75 10.05 -12.29
C SER A 69 -3.90 9.18 -11.37
N LEU A 70 -2.72 8.79 -11.89
CA LEU A 70 -1.63 8.31 -11.06
C LEU A 70 -1.18 9.43 -10.09
N THR A 71 -0.88 9.05 -8.84
CA THR A 71 -0.42 9.98 -7.79
C THR A 71 1.10 10.23 -7.83
N THR A 72 1.79 9.64 -8.80
CA THR A 72 3.22 9.81 -9.05
C THR A 72 3.44 10.08 -10.55
N PRO A 73 4.53 10.77 -10.94
CA PRO A 73 4.86 11.02 -12.34
C PRO A 73 4.78 9.74 -13.18
N PRO A 74 4.17 9.76 -14.38
CA PRO A 74 3.79 10.94 -15.18
C PRO A 74 2.41 11.56 -14.85
N CYS A 75 1.74 11.14 -13.77
CA CYS A 75 0.43 11.67 -13.35
C CYS A 75 -0.68 11.52 -14.43
N SER A 76 -0.62 10.47 -15.24
CA SER A 76 -1.59 10.20 -16.31
C SER A 76 -3.01 10.01 -15.77
N GLU A 77 -3.99 10.68 -16.39
CA GLU A 77 -5.43 10.55 -16.11
C GLU A 77 -6.02 9.27 -16.71
N CYS A 78 -5.60 8.12 -16.19
CA CYS A 78 -5.96 6.80 -16.68
C CYS A 78 -6.54 5.87 -15.59
N VAL A 79 -6.91 6.43 -14.44
CA VAL A 79 -7.26 5.66 -13.24
C VAL A 79 -8.74 5.83 -12.88
N THR A 80 -9.46 4.73 -12.74
CA THR A 80 -10.70 4.67 -11.98
C THR A 80 -10.37 4.32 -10.53
N TRP A 81 -10.54 5.29 -9.63
CA TRP A 81 -10.29 5.11 -8.21
C TRP A 81 -11.48 4.48 -7.51
N ILE A 82 -11.22 3.52 -6.62
CA ILE A 82 -12.18 2.90 -5.71
C ILE A 82 -11.65 3.15 -4.30
N MET A 83 -12.22 4.13 -3.60
CA MET A 83 -11.80 4.54 -2.26
C MET A 83 -12.78 3.98 -1.24
N PHE A 84 -12.34 3.00 -0.44
CA PHE A 84 -13.18 2.44 0.61
C PHE A 84 -13.43 3.46 1.72
N LYS A 85 -14.68 3.53 2.18
CA LYS A 85 -15.10 4.51 3.20
C LYS A 85 -14.59 4.11 4.59
N ASN A 86 -14.59 2.81 4.87
CA ASN A 86 -14.18 2.27 6.14
C ASN A 86 -12.66 2.01 6.12
N PRO A 87 -11.93 2.45 7.15
CA PRO A 87 -10.51 2.16 7.27
C PRO A 87 -10.27 0.75 7.80
N LEU A 88 -9.04 0.26 7.59
CA LEU A 88 -8.51 -0.86 8.35
C LEU A 88 -7.86 -0.36 9.64
N GLU A 89 -8.25 -0.97 10.76
CA GLU A 89 -7.56 -0.75 12.03
C GLU A 89 -6.18 -1.43 12.00
N VAL A 90 -5.16 -0.70 12.45
CA VAL A 90 -3.77 -1.19 12.54
C VAL A 90 -3.13 -0.67 13.83
N SER A 91 -2.22 -1.44 14.42
CA SER A 91 -1.58 -1.01 15.66
C SER A 91 -0.53 0.09 15.42
N GLU A 92 -0.27 0.91 16.43
CA GLU A 92 0.81 1.91 16.36
C GLU A 92 2.16 1.29 16.03
N LYS A 93 2.42 0.07 16.52
CA LYS A 93 3.64 -0.69 16.24
C LYS A 93 3.77 -0.96 14.73
N GLN A 94 2.70 -1.38 14.08
CA GLN A 94 2.68 -1.64 12.64
C GLN A 94 2.92 -0.36 11.84
N LEU A 95 2.27 0.75 12.21
CA LEU A 95 2.51 2.06 11.57
C LEU A 95 3.95 2.54 11.75
N ASN A 96 4.53 2.34 12.94
CA ASN A 96 5.90 2.75 13.23
C ASN A 96 6.93 1.94 12.44
N ALA A 97 6.63 0.68 12.08
CA ALA A 97 7.48 -0.08 11.17
C ALA A 97 7.57 0.61 9.80
N PHE A 98 6.46 1.01 9.20
CA PHE A 98 6.47 1.78 7.93
C PHE A 98 7.24 3.10 8.07
N ARG A 99 7.06 3.82 9.17
CA ARG A 99 7.77 5.09 9.45
C ARG A 99 9.28 4.92 9.67
N SER A 100 9.76 3.70 9.91
CA SER A 100 11.19 3.43 10.12
C SER A 100 11.99 3.37 8.81
N MET A 101 11.31 3.18 7.67
CA MET A 101 11.96 3.09 6.35
C MET A 101 12.64 4.40 5.95
N ARG A 102 13.68 4.27 5.13
CA ARG A 102 14.53 5.36 4.66
C ARG A 102 14.58 5.43 3.14
N THR A 103 14.82 6.62 2.61
CA THR A 103 14.85 6.88 1.16
C THR A 103 16.24 6.69 0.55
N TRP A 104 17.28 6.59 1.36
CA TRP A 104 18.66 6.41 0.91
C TRP A 104 19.02 4.95 0.72
N THR A 105 20.05 4.70 -0.09
CA THR A 105 20.58 3.35 -0.35
C THR A 105 21.66 2.96 0.67
N PRO A 106 22.05 1.68 0.76
CA PRO A 106 23.15 1.25 1.63
C PRO A 106 24.48 1.95 1.34
N GLU A 107 24.73 2.31 0.08
CA GLU A 107 25.97 2.97 -0.37
C GLU A 107 26.03 4.46 0.03
N GLU A 108 24.88 5.11 0.20
CA GLU A 108 24.76 6.51 0.62
C GLU A 108 24.88 6.69 2.14
N CYS A 109 24.78 5.60 2.90
CA CYS A 109 24.72 5.63 4.36
C CYS A 109 26.11 5.76 5.04
N CYS A 110 27.20 5.79 4.26
CA CYS A 110 28.59 5.86 4.70
C CYS A 110 29.37 6.96 3.97
#